data_AF-A0A661V5H9-F1
#
_entry.id   AF-A0A661V5H9-F1
#
_cell.length_a   1.000
_cell.length_b   1.000
_cell.length_c   1.000
_cell.angle_alpha   90.00
_cell.angle_beta   90.00
_cell.angle_gamma   90.00
#
_symmetry.space_group_name_H-M   'P 1'
#
loop_
_entity.id
_entity.type
_entity.pdbx_description
1 polymer ?
#
loop_
_entity_poly.entity_id
_entity_poly.type
_entity_poly.pdbx_seq_one_letter_code
_entity_poly.pdbx_strand_id
1 'polypeptide(L)' 'MEMVIQTLMKNVKTAQAVVRRVAARLPVERNCPCPTALEHALITQEEAIPDETYERLKPLVGKYIPRS' A
#
# COMPACT_ATOMS: atom_id res chain seq x y z
N MET A 1 -19.29 22.63 -21.60
CA MET A 1 -18.25 22.38 -20.57
C MET A 1 -18.85 22.12 -19.18
N GLU A 2 -19.92 22.81 -18.79
CA GLU A 2 -20.59 22.64 -17.49
C GLU A 2 -21.10 21.22 -17.22
N MET A 3 -21.69 20.54 -18.22
CA MET A 3 -22.16 19.16 -18.08
C MET A 3 -21.04 18.17 -17.69
N VAL A 4 -19.81 18.41 -18.15
CA VAL A 4 -18.65 17.55 -17.82
C VAL A 4 -18.29 17.72 -16.35
N ILE A 5 -18.25 18.96 -15.86
CA ILE A 5 -17.97 19.26 -14.44
C ILE A 5 -19.06 18.68 -13.54
N GLN A 6 -20.33 18.84 -13.91
CA GLN A 6 -21.45 18.26 -13.16
C GLN A 6 -21.37 16.73 -13.09
N THR A 7 -21.02 16.09 -14.21
CA THR A 7 -20.82 14.63 -14.25
C THR A 7 -19.66 14.20 -13.37
N LEU A 8 -18.53 14.92 -13.39
CA LEU A 8 -17.40 14.64 -12.52
C LEU A 8 -17.78 14.77 -11.04
N MET A 9 -18.50 15.83 -10.65
CA MET A 9 -18.95 16.01 -9.27
C MET A 9 -19.90 14.91 -8.81
N LYS A 10 -20.78 14.43 -9.70
CA LYS A 10 -21.63 13.27 -9.43
C LYS A 10 -20.81 11.99 -9.23
N ASN A 11 -19.77 11.79 -10.04
CA ASN A 11 -18.86 10.65 -9.93
C ASN A 11 -18.06 10.70 -8.62
N VAL A 12 -17.55 11.87 -8.22
CA VAL A 12 -16.86 12.06 -6.94
C VAL A 12 -17.75 11.68 -5.77
N LYS A 13 -19.00 12.17 -5.72
CA LYS A 13 -19.96 11.82 -4.66
C LYS A 13 -20.21 10.31 -4.60
N THR A 14 -20.33 9.68 -5.77
CA THR A 14 -20.55 8.24 -5.91
C THR A 14 -19.34 7.45 -5.41
N ALA A 15 -18.13 7.81 -5.86
CA ALA A 15 -16.89 7.16 -5.46
C ALA A 15 -16.66 7.27 -3.94
N GLN A 16 -16.88 8.45 -3.35
CA GLN A 16 -16.79 8.62 -1.90
C GLN A 16 -17.77 7.72 -1.13
N ALA A 17 -19.00 7.57 -1.61
CA ALA A 17 -19.98 6.69 -0.99
C ALA A 17 -19.57 5.21 -1.10
N VAL A 18 -18.99 4.80 -2.24
CA VAL A 18 -18.45 3.44 -2.43
C VAL A 18 -17.27 3.18 -1.51
N VAL A 19 -16.27 4.07 -1.47
CA VAL A 19 -15.08 3.94 -0.62
C VAL A 19 -15.47 3.78 0.85
N ARG A 20 -16.39 4.61 1.38
CA ARG A 20 -16.86 4.49 2.76
C ARG A 20 -17.50 3.13 3.05
N ARG A 21 -18.36 2.64 2.14
CA ARG A 21 -19.03 1.35 2.30
C ARG A 21 -18.06 0.17 2.22
N VAL A 22 -17.08 0.23 1.32
CA VAL A 22 -16.07 -0.82 1.17
C VAL A 22 -15.14 -0.83 2.38
N ALA A 23 -14.63 0.33 2.80
CA ALA A 23 -13.73 0.44 3.94
C ALA A 23 -14.33 -0.15 5.23
N ALA A 24 -15.62 0.10 5.48
CA ALA A 24 -16.33 -0.45 6.64
C ALA A 24 -16.55 -1.98 6.59
N ARG A 25 -16.35 -2.61 5.44
CA ARG A 25 -16.58 -4.05 5.19
C ARG A 25 -15.32 -4.81 4.82
N LEU A 26 -14.15 -4.15 4.79
CA LEU A 26 -12.90 -4.83 4.51
C LEU A 26 -12.65 -5.88 5.60
N PRO A 27 -12.34 -7.13 5.23
CA PRO A 27 -12.01 -8.15 6.21
C PRO A 27 -10.73 -7.76 6.95
N VAL A 28 -10.66 -8.13 8.23
CA VAL A 28 -9.45 -7.98 9.04
C VAL A 28 -8.33 -8.84 8.47
N GLU A 29 -8.67 -10.06 8.07
CA GLU A 29 -7.74 -11.00 7.44
C GLU A 29 -7.60 -10.74 5.93
N ARG A 30 -6.36 -10.84 5.43
CA ARG A 30 -6.02 -10.63 4.02
C ARG A 30 -5.77 -11.99 3.39
N ASN A 31 -6.57 -12.36 2.39
CA ASN A 31 -6.43 -13.61 1.65
C ASN A 31 -5.68 -13.45 0.32
N CYS A 32 -5.03 -12.31 0.09
CA CYS A 32 -4.18 -12.08 -1.06
C CYS A 32 -2.70 -12.33 -0.70
N PRO A 33 -1.82 -12.63 -1.68
CA PRO A 33 -0.40 -12.83 -1.43
C PRO A 33 0.37 -11.54 -1.08
N CYS A 34 -0.29 -10.38 -1.15
CA CYS A 34 0.35 -9.07 -0.96
C CYS A 34 1.11 -8.89 0.37
N PRO A 35 0.64 -9.40 1.54
CA PRO A 35 1.33 -9.22 2.82
C PRO A 35 2.73 -9.85 2.87
N THR A 36 2.98 -10.87 2.05
CA THR A 36 4.25 -11.61 1.97
C THR A 36 4.97 -11.42 0.64
N ALA A 37 4.49 -10.53 -0.22
CA ALA A 37 5.04 -10.33 -1.57
C ALA A 37 6.54 -9.97 -1.59
N LEU A 38 7.07 -9.40 -0.51
CA LEU A 38 8.47 -8.98 -0.41
C LEU A 38 9.40 -10.08 0.15
N GLU A 39 8.86 -11.14 0.75
CA GLU A 39 9.60 -12.18 1.51
C GLU A 39 10.74 -12.83 0.72
N HIS A 40 10.53 -13.04 -0.58
CA HIS A 40 11.51 -13.66 -1.48
C HIS A 40 11.94 -12.74 -2.63
N ALA A 41 11.60 -11.46 -2.56
CA ALA A 41 11.90 -10.48 -3.62
C ALA A 41 13.14 -9.62 -3.32
N LEU A 42 13.75 -9.78 -2.15
CA LEU A 42 14.95 -9.06 -1.75
C LEU A 42 16.19 -9.83 -2.25
N ILE A 43 16.90 -9.23 -3.23
CA ILE A 43 18.12 -9.80 -3.81
C ILE A 43 19.41 -9.21 -3.20
N THR A 44 19.30 -8.11 -2.45
CA THR A 44 20.43 -7.42 -1.83
C THR A 44 20.75 -8.09 -0.49
N GLN A 45 22.01 -8.50 -0.32
CA GLN A 45 22.51 -9.02 0.96
C GLN A 45 22.48 -7.92 2.02
N GLU A 46 22.17 -8.28 3.27
CA GLU A 46 21.97 -7.33 4.37
C GLU A 46 23.15 -6.39 4.59
N GLU A 47 24.36 -6.94 4.53
CA GLU A 47 25.63 -6.25 4.79
C GLU A 47 25.94 -5.21 3.69
N ALA A 48 25.35 -5.37 2.51
CA ALA A 48 25.50 -4.46 1.39
C ALA A 48 24.51 -3.28 1.44
N ILE A 49 23.59 -3.24 2.41
CA ILE A 49 22.55 -2.21 2.52
C ILE A 49 23.07 -1.04 3.34
N PRO A 50 23.26 0.15 2.74
CA PRO A 50 23.66 1.33 3.49
C PRO A 50 22.58 1.72 4.51
N ASP A 51 23.01 2.21 5.68
CA ASP A 51 22.11 2.62 6.77
C ASP A 51 21.04 3.63 6.33
N GLU A 52 21.43 4.60 5.51
CA GLU A 52 20.50 5.59 4.95
C GLU A 52 19.38 4.92 4.13
N THR A 53 19.74 3.90 3.33
CA THR A 53 18.77 3.19 2.49
C THR A 53 17.84 2.34 3.34
N TYR A 54 18.37 1.66 4.36
CA TYR A 54 17.56 0.90 5.29
C TYR A 54 16.57 1.77 6.05
N GLU A 55 17.02 2.87 6.66
CA GLU A 55 16.13 3.75 7.43
C GLU A 55 15.03 4.36 6.53
N ARG A 56 15.35 4.72 5.28
CA ARG A 56 14.36 5.19 4.30
C ARG A 56 13.31 4.13 3.95
N LEU A 57 13.69 2.85 3.87
CA LEU A 57 12.82 1.75 3.43
C LEU A 57 12.27 0.88 4.56
N LYS A 58 12.65 1.16 5.80
CA LYS A 58 12.29 0.42 7.02
C LYS A 58 10.79 0.08 7.13
N PRO A 59 9.83 0.96 6.79
CA PRO A 59 8.40 0.61 6.84
C PRO A 59 7.98 -0.55 5.91
N LEU A 60 8.77 -0.83 4.88
CA LEU A 60 8.53 -1.91 3.93
C LEU A 60 9.39 -3.15 4.23
N VAL A 61 10.69 -2.93 4.44
CA VAL A 61 11.69 -4.02 4.50
C VAL A 61 12.00 -4.50 5.91
N GLY A 62 11.67 -3.73 6.96
CA GLY A 62 12.12 -4.01 8.33
C GLY A 62 11.65 -5.34 8.89
N LYS A 63 10.53 -5.89 8.39
CA LYS A 63 10.06 -7.25 8.72
C LYS A 63 11.01 -8.35 8.19
N TYR A 64 11.73 -8.08 7.11
CA TYR A 64 12.49 -9.08 6.34
C TYR A 64 14.00 -8.92 6.46
N ILE A 65 14.49 -7.78 6.96
CA ILE A 65 15.92 -7.48 7.10
C ILE A 65 16.20 -7.21 8.59
N PRO A 66 16.50 -8.25 9.37
CA PRO A 66 16.68 -8.14 10.81
C PRO A 66 18.06 -7.55 11.13
N ARG A 67 18.12 -6.27 11.48
CA ARG A 67 19.38 -5.68 11.94
C ARG A 67 19.68 -6.07 13.38
N SER A 68 20.82 -6.73 13.59
CA SER A 68 21.43 -6.99 14.91
C SER A 68 21.93 -5.71 15.57
#